data_AF-A0A7R7JHE1-F1
#
_entry.id   AF-A0A7R7JHE1-F1
#
_cell.length_a   1.000
_cell.length_b   1.000
_cell.length_c   1.000
_cell.angle_alpha   90.00
_cell.angle_beta   90.00
_cell.angle_gamma   90.00
#
_symmetry.space_group_name_H-M   'P 1'
#
loop_
_entity.id
_entity.type
_entity.pdbx_description
1 polymer ?
#
loop_
_entity_poly.entity_id
_entity_poly.type
_entity_poly.pdbx_seq_one_letter_code
_entity_poly.pdbx_strand_id
1 'polypeptide(L)'
;MNFMSPLLTGRLSYSGPDVARQWARCLDMYLWLQQQVDAQIGRVIDKLAAHPEIDRNTVVVFTSDHGEYAGSHGLRGKGAAAYEEAIRVPLYIRDPRGHLTPKPGDTRIQLTSSVDLAPLLLSIGYGGNGWRAEPRYAYLADRADLVAIAKNPAAQGRPWIAHVTDDMSVEEMTTLLKSPNTRAVFGPSELPTNIPTSSPSHILAVRTRDAKLASYSYWKPGGMDVDTSRPIEREFYDYSTRLGVQEVDNQAGRNRKEVGLQELLDHKVLAEVRAPLPAFLDDAQQQGLADMRQLVARRGG
;
A
#
# COMPACT_ATOMS: atom_id res chain seq x y z
N MET A 1 11.78 -7.27 -11.04
CA MET A 1 11.20 -6.98 -12.37
C MET A 1 9.69 -7.11 -12.26
N ASN A 2 8.91 -6.02 -12.45
CA ASN A 2 7.45 -6.08 -12.31
C ASN A 2 6.81 -6.75 -13.54
N PHE A 3 6.45 -8.03 -13.39
CA PHE A 3 6.06 -8.92 -14.47
C PHE A 3 4.64 -8.68 -15.02
N MET A 4 3.77 -7.98 -14.30
CA MET A 4 2.41 -7.67 -14.78
C MET A 4 2.42 -6.62 -15.90
N SER A 5 3.44 -5.75 -15.93
CA SER A 5 3.51 -4.63 -16.86
C SER A 5 3.61 -5.06 -18.33
N PRO A 6 4.48 -6.00 -18.75
CA PRO A 6 4.60 -6.38 -20.16
C PRO A 6 3.34 -7.00 -20.76
N LEU A 7 2.56 -7.74 -19.97
CA LEU A 7 1.37 -8.43 -20.42
C LEU A 7 0.19 -7.48 -20.66
N LEU A 8 0.03 -6.47 -19.80
CA LEU A 8 -1.08 -5.54 -19.89
C LEU A 8 -0.77 -4.35 -20.80
N THR A 9 0.51 -3.99 -20.96
CA THR A 9 0.88 -2.69 -21.54
C THR A 9 2.13 -2.71 -22.43
N GLY A 10 2.60 -3.90 -22.80
CA GLY A 10 3.74 -4.10 -23.71
C GLY A 10 5.10 -4.10 -23.01
N ARG A 11 6.10 -4.74 -23.63
CA ARG A 11 7.48 -4.79 -23.13
C ARG A 11 8.09 -3.37 -23.15
N LEU A 12 8.68 -2.98 -22.03
CA LEU A 12 9.51 -1.77 -21.91
C LEU A 12 10.98 -2.20 -21.76
N SER A 13 11.87 -1.55 -22.50
CA SER A 13 13.31 -1.73 -22.32
C SER A 13 13.78 -0.93 -21.10
N TYR A 14 14.67 -1.51 -20.30
CA TYR A 14 15.31 -0.85 -19.16
C TYR A 14 16.72 -0.32 -19.50
N SER A 15 17.20 -0.55 -20.72
CA SER A 15 18.49 -0.09 -21.24
C SER A 15 18.39 0.27 -22.73
N GLY A 16 19.37 1.03 -23.21
CA GLY A 16 19.46 1.46 -24.62
C GLY A 16 18.92 2.87 -24.89
N PRO A 17 19.02 3.34 -26.14
CA PRO A 17 18.76 4.74 -26.51
C PRO A 17 17.28 5.15 -26.39
N ASP A 18 16.35 4.20 -26.46
CA ASP A 18 14.91 4.49 -26.49
C ASP A 18 14.23 4.55 -25.11
N VAL A 19 14.95 4.20 -24.03
CA VAL A 19 14.38 4.10 -22.67
C VAL A 19 13.64 5.38 -22.27
N ALA A 20 14.28 6.53 -22.44
CA ALA A 20 13.68 7.82 -22.08
C ALA A 20 12.38 8.09 -22.85
N ARG A 21 12.35 7.80 -24.15
CA ARG A 21 11.17 7.99 -25.00
C ARG A 21 10.03 7.06 -24.58
N GLN A 22 10.34 5.80 -24.25
CA GLN A 22 9.34 4.82 -23.81
C GLN A 22 8.69 5.24 -22.48
N TRP A 23 9.51 5.62 -21.49
CA TRP A 23 9.00 6.11 -20.20
C TRP A 23 8.20 7.41 -20.32
N ALA A 24 8.64 8.34 -21.17
CA ALA A 24 7.90 9.57 -21.43
C ALA A 24 6.47 9.28 -21.95
N ARG A 25 6.29 8.28 -22.81
CA ARG A 25 4.95 7.87 -23.28
C ARG A 25 4.10 7.25 -22.17
N CYS A 26 4.70 6.45 -21.28
CA CYS A 26 3.99 5.90 -20.13
C CYS A 26 3.53 7.02 -19.18
N LEU A 27 4.39 8.00 -18.91
CA LEU A 27 4.07 9.16 -18.09
C LEU A 27 2.98 10.03 -18.73
N ASP A 28 3.05 10.26 -20.05
CA ASP A 28 2.02 10.99 -20.79
C ASP A 28 0.64 10.34 -20.64
N MET A 29 0.57 9.01 -20.83
CA MET A 29 -0.67 8.25 -20.60
C MET A 29 -1.14 8.34 -19.14
N TYR A 30 -0.23 8.22 -18.17
CA TYR A 30 -0.56 8.30 -16.75
C TYR A 30 -1.16 9.67 -16.38
N LEU A 31 -0.54 10.76 -16.82
CA LEU A 31 -1.02 12.11 -16.60
C LEU A 31 -2.35 12.37 -17.32
N TRP A 32 -2.52 11.85 -18.54
CA TRP A 32 -3.78 11.96 -19.26
C TRP A 32 -4.92 11.26 -18.50
N LEU A 33 -4.69 10.04 -18.01
CA LEU A 33 -5.68 9.30 -17.20
C LEU A 33 -6.01 10.03 -15.90
N GLN A 34 -5.02 10.60 -15.21
CA GLN A 34 -5.26 11.43 -14.03
C GLN A 34 -6.13 12.65 -14.35
N GLN A 35 -5.88 13.34 -15.47
CA GLN A 35 -6.73 14.45 -15.91
C GLN A 35 -8.17 14.01 -16.20
N GLN A 36 -8.37 12.83 -16.79
CA GLN A 36 -9.73 12.30 -17.02
C GLN A 36 -10.44 12.02 -15.69
N VAL A 37 -9.75 11.44 -14.72
CA VAL A 37 -10.29 11.18 -13.37
C VAL A 37 -10.60 12.49 -12.65
N ASP A 38 -9.71 13.48 -12.71
CA ASP A 38 -9.92 14.81 -12.13
C ASP A 38 -11.19 15.48 -12.67
N ALA A 39 -11.40 15.43 -13.99
CA ALA A 39 -12.63 15.92 -14.61
C ALA A 39 -13.90 15.21 -14.09
N GLN A 40 -13.83 13.90 -13.81
CA GLN A 40 -14.97 13.18 -13.22
C GLN A 40 -15.19 13.53 -11.75
N ILE A 41 -14.12 13.74 -10.98
CA ILE A 41 -14.21 14.23 -9.60
C ILE A 41 -14.88 15.61 -9.60
N GLY A 42 -14.45 16.52 -10.48
CA GLY A 42 -15.05 17.84 -10.66
C GLY A 42 -16.56 17.76 -10.85
N ARG A 43 -17.05 16.87 -11.72
CA ARG A 43 -18.49 16.67 -11.92
C ARG A 43 -19.24 16.26 -10.64
N VAL A 44 -18.64 15.41 -9.81
CA VAL A 44 -19.24 14.99 -8.53
C VAL A 44 -19.27 16.16 -7.55
N ILE A 45 -18.17 16.91 -7.45
CA ILE A 45 -18.06 18.07 -6.55
C ILE A 45 -18.99 19.21 -6.99
N ASP A 46 -19.05 19.52 -8.28
CA ASP A 46 -19.97 20.52 -8.84
C ASP A 46 -21.43 20.14 -8.58
N LYS A 47 -21.76 18.86 -8.73
CA LYS A 47 -23.11 18.38 -8.44
C LYS A 47 -23.44 18.51 -6.95
N LEU A 48 -22.49 18.22 -6.06
CA LEU A 48 -22.66 18.43 -4.63
C LEU A 48 -22.86 19.93 -4.31
N ALA A 49 -22.02 20.80 -4.86
CA ALA A 49 -22.09 22.25 -4.66
C ALA A 49 -23.42 22.86 -5.16
N ALA A 50 -24.01 22.30 -6.22
CA ALA A 50 -25.34 22.69 -6.71
C ALA A 50 -26.49 22.35 -5.74
N HIS A 51 -26.23 21.59 -4.66
CA HIS A 51 -27.19 21.25 -3.62
C HIS A 51 -26.69 21.69 -2.22
N PRO A 52 -26.76 23.00 -1.88
CA PRO A 52 -26.11 23.56 -0.69
C PRO A 52 -26.50 22.90 0.64
N GLU A 53 -27.75 22.49 0.81
CA GLU A 53 -28.19 21.82 2.04
C GLU A 53 -27.57 20.42 2.21
N ILE A 54 -27.32 19.72 1.09
CA ILE A 54 -26.64 18.42 1.09
C ILE A 54 -25.14 18.63 1.28
N ASP A 55 -24.54 19.59 0.55
CA ASP A 55 -23.12 19.92 0.64
C ASP A 55 -22.72 20.27 2.08
N ARG A 56 -23.49 21.13 2.76
CA ARG A 56 -23.28 21.49 4.16
C ARG A 56 -23.32 20.31 5.14
N ASN A 57 -23.87 19.15 4.75
CA ASN A 57 -23.93 17.93 5.55
C ASN A 57 -23.04 16.80 5.00
N THR A 58 -22.17 17.10 4.02
CA THR A 58 -21.35 16.08 3.37
C THR A 58 -19.88 16.32 3.67
N VAL A 59 -19.25 15.33 4.33
CA VAL A 59 -17.79 15.26 4.41
C VAL A 59 -17.28 14.53 3.17
N VAL A 60 -16.31 15.13 2.48
CA VAL A 60 -15.63 14.51 1.33
C VAL A 60 -14.28 14.02 1.79
N VAL A 61 -14.01 12.72 1.61
CA VAL A 61 -12.70 12.11 1.83
C VAL A 61 -12.22 11.57 0.48
N PHE A 62 -11.07 12.06 0.01
CA PHE A 62 -10.41 11.58 -1.21
C PHE A 62 -9.10 10.90 -0.86
N THR A 63 -8.88 9.70 -1.39
CA THR A 63 -7.65 8.92 -1.21
C THR A 63 -7.42 7.99 -2.42
N SER A 64 -6.26 7.35 -2.45
CA SER A 64 -5.98 6.23 -3.35
C SER A 64 -5.72 4.94 -2.53
N ASP A 65 -5.88 3.78 -3.15
CA ASP A 65 -5.58 2.47 -2.56
C ASP A 65 -4.08 2.16 -2.55
N HIS A 66 -3.35 2.66 -3.56
CA HIS A 66 -1.89 2.63 -3.65
C HIS A 66 -1.37 3.69 -4.63
N GLY A 67 -0.06 3.91 -4.62
CA GLY A 67 0.62 4.77 -5.58
C GLY A 67 1.06 4.03 -6.86
N GLU A 68 1.99 4.63 -7.59
CA GLU A 68 2.53 4.11 -8.85
C GLU A 68 3.99 4.54 -8.96
N TYR A 69 4.89 3.59 -9.21
CA TYR A 69 6.32 3.90 -9.34
C TYR A 69 6.63 4.83 -10.51
N ALA A 70 5.85 4.78 -11.60
CA ALA A 70 5.95 5.72 -12.73
C ALA A 70 7.37 5.87 -13.32
N GLY A 71 8.20 4.83 -13.24
CA GLY A 71 9.60 4.84 -13.70
C GLY A 71 10.64 5.09 -12.61
N SER A 72 10.24 5.54 -11.41
CA SER A 72 11.13 5.61 -10.24
C SER A 72 11.77 4.25 -9.98
N HIS A 73 13.07 4.26 -9.66
CA HIS A 73 13.87 3.05 -9.45
C HIS A 73 13.85 2.05 -10.63
N GLY A 74 13.45 2.50 -11.83
CA GLY A 74 13.24 1.61 -12.98
C GLY A 74 12.03 0.68 -12.80
N LEU A 75 11.11 1.02 -11.89
CA LEU A 75 9.90 0.24 -11.61
C LEU A 75 8.65 0.90 -12.17
N ARG A 76 7.62 0.09 -12.31
CA ARG A 76 6.28 0.49 -12.77
C ARG A 76 5.25 -0.34 -12.02
N GLY A 77 4.02 0.15 -11.92
CA GLY A 77 2.93 -0.45 -11.18
C GLY A 77 3.10 -0.22 -9.69
N LYS A 78 2.68 -1.23 -8.94
CA LYS A 78 2.82 -1.37 -7.49
C LYS A 78 3.38 -2.76 -7.17
N GLY A 79 3.77 -2.98 -5.92
CA GLY A 79 4.31 -4.25 -5.43
C GLY A 79 5.79 -4.44 -5.77
N ALA A 80 6.34 -5.60 -5.47
CA ALA A 80 7.74 -6.01 -5.63
C ALA A 80 8.81 -5.16 -4.91
N ALA A 81 8.41 -4.05 -4.27
CA ALA A 81 9.27 -3.15 -3.53
C ALA A 81 8.44 -2.34 -2.52
N ALA A 82 9.12 -1.60 -1.65
CA ALA A 82 8.50 -0.79 -0.61
C ALA A 82 8.75 0.71 -0.80
N TYR A 83 8.97 1.23 -2.02
CA TYR A 83 9.27 2.64 -2.25
C TYR A 83 8.07 3.58 -2.03
N GLU A 84 8.34 4.81 -1.60
CA GLU A 84 7.32 5.82 -1.27
C GLU A 84 6.35 6.06 -2.44
N GLU A 85 6.80 6.01 -3.70
CA GLU A 85 5.95 6.24 -4.87
C GLU A 85 4.77 5.27 -4.97
N ALA A 86 4.90 4.04 -4.47
CA ALA A 86 3.82 3.05 -4.48
C ALA A 86 2.97 3.01 -3.20
N ILE A 87 3.46 3.57 -2.08
CA ILE A 87 2.78 3.43 -0.77
C ILE A 87 2.31 4.76 -0.17
N ARG A 88 2.89 5.89 -0.58
CA ARG A 88 2.51 7.22 -0.11
C ARG A 88 1.39 7.79 -0.99
N VAL A 89 0.16 7.55 -0.58
CA VAL A 89 -1.06 7.95 -1.30
C VAL A 89 -1.57 9.33 -0.86
N PRO A 90 -2.34 10.04 -1.71
CA PRO A 90 -3.05 11.25 -1.29
C PRO A 90 -4.09 10.94 -0.21
N LEU A 91 -4.30 11.88 0.71
CA LEU A 91 -5.44 11.90 1.62
C LEU A 91 -5.91 13.35 1.80
N TYR A 92 -7.08 13.66 1.27
CA TYR A 92 -7.72 14.97 1.40
C TYR A 92 -9.05 14.81 2.13
N ILE A 93 -9.31 15.69 3.07
CA ILE A 93 -10.55 15.73 3.83
C ILE A 93 -11.13 17.14 3.67
N ARG A 94 -12.41 17.24 3.31
CA ARG A 94 -13.18 18.47 3.29
C ARG A 94 -14.41 18.28 4.15
N ASP A 95 -14.54 19.10 5.18
CA ASP A 95 -15.74 19.21 5.98
C ASP A 95 -16.26 20.66 5.95
N PRO A 96 -17.36 20.94 5.22
CA PRO A 96 -17.95 22.28 5.14
C PRO A 96 -18.44 22.85 6.47
N ARG A 97 -18.65 22.01 7.49
CA ARG A 97 -19.03 22.45 8.85
C ARG A 97 -17.84 22.88 9.69
N GLY A 98 -16.63 22.60 9.22
CA GLY A 98 -15.40 22.90 9.94
C GLY A 98 -15.18 22.06 11.18
N HIS A 99 -15.94 20.98 11.40
CA HIS A 99 -15.71 20.10 12.54
C HIS A 99 -14.40 19.35 12.37
N LEU A 100 -14.14 18.74 11.22
CA LEU A 100 -12.88 18.05 10.94
C LEU A 100 -11.79 18.99 10.44
N THR A 101 -12.17 19.95 9.58
CA THR A 101 -11.24 20.86 8.90
C THR A 101 -11.58 22.31 9.24
N PRO A 102 -11.28 22.77 10.48
CA PRO A 102 -11.61 24.13 10.93
C PRO A 102 -10.86 25.22 10.14
N LYS A 103 -9.77 24.85 9.47
CA LYS A 103 -8.96 25.72 8.61
C LYS A 103 -8.73 25.01 7.26
N PRO A 104 -9.59 25.26 6.26
CA PRO A 104 -9.42 24.69 4.92
C PRO A 104 -8.06 25.03 4.32
N GLY A 105 -7.43 24.05 3.65
CA GLY A 105 -6.11 24.22 3.03
C GLY A 105 -4.92 23.95 3.95
N ASP A 106 -5.11 23.84 5.27
CA ASP A 106 -4.01 23.52 6.18
C ASP A 106 -3.51 22.08 5.95
N THR A 107 -2.20 21.93 5.72
CA THR A 107 -1.55 20.63 5.49
C THR A 107 -1.26 19.89 6.80
N ARG A 108 -1.23 18.55 6.76
CA ARG A 108 -0.80 17.68 7.87
C ARG A 108 0.44 16.89 7.48
N ILE A 109 1.35 16.71 8.42
CA ILE A 109 2.65 16.03 8.23
C ILE A 109 2.80 14.78 9.11
N GLN A 110 1.81 14.51 9.95
CA GLN A 110 1.71 13.34 10.79
C GLN A 110 1.70 12.06 9.94
N LEU A 111 2.31 11.00 10.45
CA LEU A 111 2.17 9.68 9.83
C LEU A 111 0.75 9.15 10.06
N THR A 112 0.17 8.62 8.99
CA THR A 112 -1.14 7.96 8.95
C THR A 112 -1.03 6.72 8.08
N SER A 113 -1.96 5.79 8.21
CA SER A 113 -2.04 4.58 7.38
C SER A 113 -3.46 4.35 6.87
N SER A 114 -3.60 3.56 5.80
CA SER A 114 -4.91 3.18 5.25
C SER A 114 -5.80 2.48 6.29
N VAL A 115 -5.21 1.79 7.26
CA VAL A 115 -5.94 1.17 8.39
C VAL A 115 -6.61 2.18 9.32
N ASP A 116 -6.26 3.46 9.24
CA ASP A 116 -6.88 4.53 10.04
C ASP A 116 -8.12 5.15 9.34
N LEU A 117 -8.41 4.78 8.07
CA LEU A 117 -9.58 5.27 7.33
C LEU A 117 -10.90 4.77 7.92
N ALA A 118 -11.00 3.48 8.29
CA ALA A 118 -12.21 2.95 8.90
C ALA A 118 -12.54 3.66 10.24
N PRO A 119 -11.57 3.86 11.17
CA PRO A 119 -11.73 4.72 12.33
C PRO A 119 -12.23 6.14 12.01
N LEU A 120 -11.68 6.79 10.99
CA LEU A 120 -12.13 8.12 10.54
C LEU A 120 -13.61 8.10 10.13
N LEU A 121 -14.01 7.13 9.30
CA LEU A 121 -15.39 7.00 8.83
C LEU A 121 -16.36 6.70 9.98
N LEU A 122 -15.96 5.87 10.95
CA LEU A 122 -16.73 5.65 12.17
C LEU A 122 -16.91 6.95 12.96
N SER A 123 -15.84 7.72 13.14
CA SER A 123 -15.94 9.01 13.84
C SER A 123 -16.82 10.02 13.12
N ILE A 124 -16.84 10.01 11.78
CA ILE A 124 -17.77 10.82 10.98
C ILE A 124 -19.22 10.38 11.23
N GLY A 125 -19.50 9.07 11.12
CA GLY A 125 -20.84 8.52 11.29
C GLY A 125 -21.39 8.69 12.71
N TYR A 126 -20.53 8.61 13.73
CA TYR A 126 -20.89 8.83 15.13
C TYR A 126 -20.95 10.31 15.54
N GLY A 127 -20.43 11.22 14.73
CA GLY A 127 -20.22 12.61 15.12
C GLY A 127 -19.14 12.79 16.20
N GLY A 128 -18.25 11.83 16.38
CA GLY A 128 -17.18 11.85 17.38
C GLY A 128 -16.58 10.47 17.65
N ASN A 129 -15.61 10.41 18.58
CA ASN A 129 -14.89 9.17 18.92
C ASN A 129 -15.62 8.28 19.95
N GLY A 130 -16.91 8.50 20.21
CA GLY A 130 -17.68 7.71 21.18
C GLY A 130 -17.69 6.21 20.86
N TRP A 131 -17.63 5.85 19.56
CA TRP A 131 -17.56 4.46 19.10
C TRP A 131 -16.35 3.69 19.65
N ARG A 132 -15.26 4.37 20.03
CA ARG A 132 -14.04 3.72 20.57
C ARG A 132 -14.29 3.02 21.90
N ALA A 133 -15.33 3.41 22.63
CA ALA A 133 -15.74 2.75 23.87
C ALA A 133 -16.64 1.53 23.62
N GLU A 134 -17.09 1.28 22.40
CA GLU A 134 -17.97 0.15 22.10
C GLU A 134 -17.16 -1.15 21.97
N PRO A 135 -17.50 -2.21 22.72
CA PRO A 135 -16.77 -3.47 22.69
C PRO A 135 -16.64 -4.08 21.29
N ARG A 136 -17.65 -3.91 20.43
CA ARG A 136 -17.64 -4.43 19.05
C ARG A 136 -16.59 -3.77 18.15
N TYR A 137 -16.05 -2.61 18.52
CA TYR A 137 -15.02 -1.89 17.76
C TYR A 137 -13.67 -1.84 18.48
N ALA A 138 -13.47 -2.62 19.55
CA ALA A 138 -12.24 -2.63 20.33
C ALA A 138 -10.98 -2.85 19.46
N TYR A 139 -11.08 -3.68 18.41
CA TYR A 139 -9.99 -3.97 17.47
C TYR A 139 -9.55 -2.77 16.58
N LEU A 140 -10.34 -1.69 16.55
CA LEU A 140 -10.04 -0.43 15.87
C LEU A 140 -9.77 0.73 16.84
N ALA A 141 -10.05 0.55 18.13
CA ALA A 141 -10.08 1.64 19.11
C ALA A 141 -8.72 2.34 19.26
N ASP A 142 -7.63 1.58 19.16
CA ASP A 142 -6.25 2.06 19.32
C ASP A 142 -5.60 2.57 18.01
N ARG A 143 -6.34 2.53 16.89
CA ARG A 143 -5.87 3.09 15.61
C ARG A 143 -5.77 4.61 15.68
N ALA A 144 -4.96 5.21 14.80
CA ALA A 144 -4.68 6.64 14.88
C ALA A 144 -5.95 7.48 14.72
N ASP A 145 -6.01 8.58 15.49
CA ASP A 145 -7.16 9.48 15.45
C ASP A 145 -6.99 10.54 14.34
N LEU A 146 -7.41 10.19 13.13
CA LEU A 146 -7.39 11.13 12.01
C LEU A 146 -8.28 12.36 12.23
N VAL A 147 -9.30 12.29 13.10
CA VAL A 147 -10.12 13.46 13.44
C VAL A 147 -9.31 14.45 14.28
N ALA A 148 -8.54 13.97 15.26
CA ALA A 148 -7.64 14.83 16.03
C ALA A 148 -6.56 15.46 15.14
N ILE A 149 -5.96 14.67 14.24
CA ILE A 149 -4.96 15.15 13.27
C ILE A 149 -5.57 16.20 12.32
N ALA A 150 -6.75 15.95 11.76
CA ALA A 150 -7.42 16.90 10.87
C ALA A 150 -7.72 18.23 11.58
N LYS A 151 -8.19 18.18 12.84
CA LYS A 151 -8.51 19.38 13.64
C LYS A 151 -7.29 20.18 14.08
N ASN A 152 -6.22 19.50 14.47
CA ASN A 152 -5.09 20.10 15.14
C ASN A 152 -3.75 19.67 14.49
N PRO A 153 -3.00 20.59 13.86
CA PRO A 153 -1.71 20.27 13.27
C PRO A 153 -0.63 19.86 14.30
N ALA A 154 -0.87 20.04 15.59
CA ALA A 154 0.00 19.55 16.67
C ALA A 154 -0.44 18.19 17.24
N ALA A 155 -1.54 17.59 16.77
CA ALA A 155 -1.94 16.26 17.20
C ALA A 155 -0.91 15.20 16.81
N GLN A 156 -0.86 14.15 17.61
CA GLN A 156 0.07 13.05 17.41
C GLN A 156 -0.39 12.16 16.25
N GLY A 157 0.52 11.89 15.31
CA GLY A 157 0.35 10.87 14.29
C GLY A 157 0.78 9.48 14.78
N ARG A 158 0.77 8.50 13.88
CA ARG A 158 1.41 7.22 14.20
C ARG A 158 2.91 7.43 14.47
N PRO A 159 3.49 6.77 15.48
CA PRO A 159 4.94 6.84 15.70
C PRO A 159 5.72 6.17 14.56
N TRP A 160 5.07 5.22 13.87
CA TRP A 160 5.58 4.50 12.72
C TRP A 160 4.41 3.99 11.86
N ILE A 161 4.71 3.68 10.60
CA ILE A 161 3.80 2.98 9.69
C ILE A 161 4.51 1.76 9.13
N ALA A 162 3.73 0.78 8.71
CA ALA A 162 4.24 -0.43 8.09
C ALA A 162 3.61 -0.65 6.72
N HIS A 163 4.39 -1.21 5.82
CA HIS A 163 3.92 -1.79 4.57
C HIS A 163 4.28 -3.27 4.59
N VAL A 164 3.27 -4.12 4.36
CA VAL A 164 3.44 -5.57 4.30
C VAL A 164 2.78 -6.03 3.03
N THR A 165 3.51 -6.76 2.21
CA THR A 165 2.94 -7.37 1.02
C THR A 165 3.58 -8.73 0.79
N ASP A 166 2.73 -9.65 0.36
CA ASP A 166 3.15 -10.90 -0.24
C ASP A 166 2.95 -10.74 -1.74
N ASP A 167 4.04 -10.61 -2.48
CA ASP A 167 3.94 -10.65 -3.93
C ASP A 167 3.66 -12.08 -4.36
N MET A 168 2.73 -12.21 -5.33
CA MET A 168 2.44 -13.50 -5.94
C MET A 168 3.74 -14.16 -6.33
N SER A 169 3.92 -15.39 -5.86
CA SER A 169 5.07 -16.16 -6.29
C SER A 169 4.98 -16.28 -7.81
N VAL A 170 6.14 -16.27 -8.44
CA VAL A 170 6.27 -16.53 -9.87
C VAL A 170 5.53 -17.81 -10.29
N GLU A 171 5.46 -18.81 -9.40
CA GLU A 171 4.80 -20.09 -9.61
C GLU A 171 3.27 -19.93 -9.67
N GLU A 172 2.69 -19.13 -8.77
CA GLU A 172 1.27 -18.79 -8.80
C GLU A 172 0.89 -18.01 -10.05
N MET A 173 1.73 -17.05 -10.44
CA MET A 173 1.54 -16.30 -11.68
C MET A 173 1.68 -17.19 -12.92
N THR A 174 2.68 -18.06 -12.96
CA THR A 174 2.88 -19.03 -14.05
C THR A 174 1.68 -19.97 -14.16
N THR A 175 1.13 -20.41 -13.04
CA THR A 175 -0.08 -21.24 -12.99
C THR A 175 -1.30 -20.48 -13.49
N LEU A 176 -1.47 -19.22 -13.06
CA LEU A 176 -2.53 -18.33 -13.54
C LEU A 176 -2.46 -18.11 -15.05
N LEU A 177 -1.26 -17.81 -15.58
CA LEU A 177 -1.00 -17.59 -17.01
C LEU A 177 -1.17 -18.85 -17.86
N LYS A 178 -0.94 -20.03 -17.27
CA LYS A 178 -1.24 -21.33 -17.91
C LYS A 178 -2.74 -21.67 -17.88
N SER A 179 -3.55 -20.96 -17.10
CA SER A 179 -4.97 -21.28 -16.99
C SER A 179 -5.71 -21.02 -18.33
N PRO A 180 -6.69 -21.87 -18.70
CA PRO A 180 -7.47 -21.70 -19.93
C PRO A 180 -8.19 -20.35 -20.00
N ASN A 181 -8.68 -19.86 -18.85
CA ASN A 181 -9.39 -18.59 -18.75
C ASN A 181 -8.48 -17.40 -19.04
N THR A 182 -7.25 -17.42 -18.51
CA THR A 182 -6.27 -16.36 -18.76
C THR A 182 -5.80 -16.37 -20.22
N ARG A 183 -5.59 -17.55 -20.82
CA ARG A 183 -5.28 -17.65 -22.27
C ARG A 183 -6.41 -17.14 -23.16
N ALA A 184 -7.67 -17.29 -22.75
CA ALA A 184 -8.81 -16.75 -23.48
C ALA A 184 -8.86 -15.21 -23.47
N VAL A 185 -8.39 -14.58 -22.38
CA VAL A 185 -8.35 -13.11 -22.23
C VAL A 185 -7.13 -12.49 -22.91
N PHE A 186 -5.95 -13.11 -22.77
CA PHE A 186 -4.68 -12.53 -23.23
C PHE A 186 -4.20 -13.07 -24.59
N GLY A 187 -4.94 -14.01 -25.19
CA GLY A 187 -4.63 -14.57 -26.50
C GLY A 187 -3.55 -15.67 -26.47
N PRO A 188 -3.26 -16.31 -27.61
CA PRO A 188 -2.40 -17.50 -27.71
C PRO A 188 -0.89 -17.19 -27.66
N SER A 189 -0.49 -15.91 -27.58
CA SER A 189 0.92 -15.51 -27.54
C SER A 189 1.63 -16.10 -26.32
N GLU A 190 2.91 -16.50 -26.48
CA GLU A 190 3.75 -16.97 -25.38
C GLU A 190 3.83 -15.94 -24.25
N LEU A 191 3.05 -16.17 -23.20
CA LEU A 191 3.18 -15.47 -21.93
C LEU A 191 4.57 -15.86 -21.38
N PRO A 192 5.40 -14.91 -20.91
CA PRO A 192 6.74 -15.25 -20.45
C PRO A 192 6.68 -16.07 -19.17
N THR A 193 6.60 -17.40 -19.28
CA THR A 193 6.46 -18.31 -18.13
C THR A 193 7.76 -18.57 -17.38
N ASN A 194 8.87 -17.98 -17.83
CA ASN A 194 10.19 -18.16 -17.24
C ASN A 194 10.55 -16.89 -16.44
N ILE A 195 9.75 -16.61 -15.41
CA ILE A 195 10.06 -15.56 -14.45
C ILE A 195 11.06 -16.16 -13.45
N PRO A 196 12.10 -15.46 -13.02
CA PRO A 196 13.00 -15.98 -12.01
C PRO A 196 12.28 -16.14 -10.66
N THR A 197 12.08 -17.39 -10.19
CA THR A 197 11.54 -17.73 -8.84
C THR A 197 12.52 -17.40 -7.70
N SER A 198 13.67 -16.81 -8.03
CA SER A 198 14.75 -16.48 -7.12
C SER A 198 14.62 -15.11 -6.44
N SER A 199 13.51 -14.40 -6.62
CA SER A 199 13.28 -13.09 -5.99
C SER A 199 12.48 -13.26 -4.69
N PRO A 200 12.81 -12.53 -3.61
CA PRO A 200 12.01 -12.53 -2.39
C PRO A 200 10.55 -12.14 -2.67
N SER A 201 9.61 -12.84 -2.04
CA SER A 201 8.17 -12.64 -2.24
C SER A 201 7.47 -12.08 -1.02
N HIS A 202 8.12 -12.09 0.15
CA HIS A 202 7.60 -11.48 1.37
C HIS A 202 8.35 -10.17 1.65
N ILE A 203 7.63 -9.05 1.62
CA ILE A 203 8.16 -7.72 1.86
C ILE A 203 7.53 -7.15 3.11
N LEU A 204 8.38 -6.76 4.05
CA LEU A 204 8.00 -6.07 5.28
C LEU A 204 8.83 -4.81 5.43
N ALA A 205 8.17 -3.66 5.47
CA ALA A 205 8.82 -2.38 5.68
C ALA A 205 8.22 -1.63 6.87
N VAL A 206 9.08 -1.00 7.65
CA VAL A 206 8.72 -0.06 8.71
C VAL A 206 9.30 1.32 8.38
N ARG A 207 8.46 2.34 8.53
CA ARG A 207 8.81 3.74 8.27
C ARG A 207 8.46 4.59 9.48
N THR A 208 9.43 5.34 9.95
CA THR A 208 9.23 6.44 10.91
C THR A 208 9.25 7.77 10.15
N ARG A 209 9.21 8.90 10.87
CA ARG A 209 9.39 10.21 10.25
C ARG A 209 10.78 10.36 9.62
N ASP A 210 11.78 9.71 10.20
CA ASP A 210 13.19 10.02 9.95
C ASP A 210 13.91 8.93 9.16
N ALA A 211 13.33 7.74 9.01
CA ALA A 211 13.94 6.64 8.27
C ALA A 211 12.92 5.58 7.83
N LYS A 212 13.34 4.74 6.88
CA LYS A 212 12.64 3.51 6.49
C LYS A 212 13.62 2.34 6.46
N LEU A 213 13.14 1.17 6.91
CA LEU A 213 13.79 -0.12 6.78
C LEU A 213 12.82 -1.07 6.09
N ALA A 214 13.26 -1.70 5.01
CA ALA A 214 12.53 -2.76 4.33
C ALA A 214 13.35 -4.06 4.34
N SER A 215 12.65 -5.16 4.58
CA SER A 215 13.18 -6.53 4.57
C SER A 215 12.47 -7.34 3.50
N TYR A 216 13.25 -8.08 2.72
CA TYR A 216 12.82 -8.87 1.58
C TYR A 216 13.21 -10.31 1.85
N SER A 217 12.22 -11.18 2.01
CA SER A 217 12.42 -12.56 2.44
C SER A 217 11.49 -13.54 1.72
N TYR A 218 11.52 -14.80 2.15
CA TYR A 218 10.75 -15.90 1.58
C TYR A 218 9.88 -16.54 2.64
N TRP A 219 8.71 -17.02 2.25
CA TRP A 219 7.93 -17.93 3.09
C TRP A 219 8.49 -19.35 3.00
N LYS A 220 8.47 -20.08 4.12
CA LYS A 220 8.59 -21.53 4.09
C LYS A 220 7.42 -22.13 3.30
N PRO A 221 7.64 -23.17 2.48
CA PRO A 221 6.57 -23.78 1.70
C PRO A 221 5.36 -24.16 2.57
N GLY A 222 4.17 -23.73 2.14
CA GLY A 222 2.90 -24.07 2.79
C GLY A 222 2.64 -23.40 4.15
N GLY A 223 3.42 -22.38 4.53
CA GLY A 223 3.27 -21.69 5.82
C GLY A 223 3.42 -20.17 5.73
N MET A 224 3.30 -19.52 6.90
CA MET A 224 3.47 -18.07 7.11
C MET A 224 4.70 -17.79 7.99
N ASP A 225 5.69 -18.68 7.92
CA ASP A 225 6.97 -18.53 8.61
C ASP A 225 8.05 -18.13 7.62
N VAL A 226 8.85 -17.14 7.98
CA VAL A 226 9.97 -16.70 7.16
C VAL A 226 11.01 -17.82 7.06
N ASP A 227 11.48 -18.10 5.85
CA ASP A 227 12.57 -19.04 5.58
C ASP A 227 13.92 -18.35 5.81
N THR A 228 14.41 -18.46 7.04
CA THR A 228 15.71 -17.91 7.46
C THR A 228 16.91 -18.69 6.93
N SER A 229 16.70 -19.81 6.21
CA SER A 229 17.80 -20.51 5.54
C SER A 229 18.22 -19.81 4.23
N ARG A 230 17.35 -18.93 3.71
CA ARG A 230 17.61 -18.12 2.52
C ARG A 230 18.08 -16.71 2.91
N PRO A 231 18.86 -16.04 2.04
CA PRO A 231 19.25 -14.66 2.27
C PRO A 231 18.03 -13.75 2.44
N ILE A 232 18.09 -12.87 3.44
CA ILE A 232 17.15 -11.77 3.63
C ILE A 232 17.84 -10.51 3.13
N GLU A 233 17.27 -9.89 2.10
CA GLU A 233 17.77 -8.63 1.57
C GLU A 233 17.15 -7.47 2.34
N ARG A 234 17.89 -6.36 2.48
CA ARG A 234 17.45 -5.20 3.25
C ARG A 234 17.75 -3.90 2.53
N GLU A 235 16.84 -2.96 2.72
CA GLU A 235 17.02 -1.57 2.31
C GLU A 235 16.80 -0.64 3.50
N PHE A 236 17.75 0.26 3.73
CA PHE A 236 17.61 1.29 4.76
C PHE A 236 17.81 2.67 4.15
N TYR A 237 16.88 3.59 4.41
CA TYR A 237 16.90 4.96 3.91
C TYR A 237 16.80 5.97 5.04
N ASP A 238 17.76 6.90 5.13
CA ASP A 238 17.77 7.98 6.12
C ASP A 238 17.11 9.25 5.56
N TYR A 239 15.87 9.51 5.99
CA TYR A 239 15.07 10.64 5.51
C TYR A 239 15.51 12.00 6.04
N SER A 240 16.54 12.06 6.90
CA SER A 240 17.21 13.33 7.18
C SER A 240 18.10 13.80 6.01
N THR A 241 18.34 12.94 5.02
CA THR A 241 19.16 13.25 3.84
C THR A 241 18.31 13.30 2.57
N ARG A 242 18.71 14.13 1.61
CA ARG A 242 18.02 14.22 0.31
C ARG A 242 17.99 12.88 -0.42
N LEU A 243 19.11 12.15 -0.44
CA LEU A 243 19.19 10.86 -1.13
C LEU A 243 18.39 9.77 -0.44
N GLY A 244 18.28 9.82 0.89
CA GLY A 244 17.40 8.92 1.63
C GLY A 244 15.93 9.22 1.40
N VAL A 245 15.51 10.50 1.34
CA VAL A 245 14.12 10.87 0.97
C VAL A 245 13.77 10.42 -0.45
N GLN A 246 14.75 10.43 -1.36
CA GLN A 246 14.60 9.92 -2.73
C GLN A 246 14.78 8.40 -2.85
N GLU A 247 15.19 7.73 -1.77
CA GLU A 247 15.36 6.28 -1.69
C GLU A 247 16.38 5.72 -2.70
N VAL A 248 17.38 6.52 -3.06
CA VAL A 248 18.43 6.16 -4.04
C VAL A 248 19.78 5.82 -3.41
N ASP A 249 19.90 5.98 -2.09
CA ASP A 249 21.11 5.63 -1.33
C ASP A 249 20.74 4.60 -0.26
N ASN A 250 20.80 3.30 -0.61
CA ASN A 250 20.56 2.22 0.34
C ASN A 250 21.72 2.14 1.34
N GLN A 251 21.44 2.41 2.62
CA GLN A 251 22.41 2.43 3.70
C GLN A 251 22.30 1.23 4.65
N ALA A 252 21.66 0.14 4.21
CA ALA A 252 21.58 -1.09 4.98
C ALA A 252 22.98 -1.64 5.32
N GLY A 253 23.15 -2.12 6.54
CA GLY A 253 24.41 -2.60 7.11
C GLY A 253 25.43 -1.51 7.47
N ARG A 254 25.16 -0.23 7.18
CA ARG A 254 26.11 0.88 7.44
C ARG A 254 25.53 2.08 8.20
N ASN A 255 24.21 2.24 8.29
CA ASN A 255 23.61 3.30 9.11
C ASN A 255 23.22 2.79 10.50
N ARG A 256 23.74 3.43 11.55
CA ARG A 256 23.46 3.09 12.96
C ARG A 256 21.98 3.15 13.35
N LYS A 257 21.15 3.94 12.65
CA LYS A 257 19.70 4.05 12.89
C LYS A 257 18.95 2.77 12.53
N GLU A 258 19.55 1.89 11.70
CA GLU A 258 18.94 0.62 11.29
C GLU A 258 18.58 -0.27 12.47
N VAL A 259 19.44 -0.33 13.49
CA VAL A 259 19.21 -1.17 14.69
C VAL A 259 17.88 -0.83 15.35
N GLY A 260 17.58 0.46 15.53
CA GLY A 260 16.32 0.87 16.15
C GLY A 260 15.08 0.57 15.29
N LEU A 261 15.19 0.62 13.96
CA LEU A 261 14.09 0.23 13.08
C LEU A 261 13.93 -1.30 13.02
N GLN A 262 15.02 -2.05 13.13
CA GLN A 262 14.99 -3.51 13.20
C GLN A 262 14.32 -3.97 14.49
N GLU A 263 14.68 -3.41 15.65
CA GLU A 263 14.00 -3.67 16.93
C GLU A 263 12.50 -3.33 16.87
N LEU A 264 12.17 -2.19 16.24
CA LEU A 264 10.78 -1.79 16.05
C LEU A 264 10.02 -2.81 15.18
N LEU A 265 10.63 -3.26 14.09
CA LEU A 265 10.07 -4.25 13.19
C LEU A 265 9.82 -5.58 13.93
N ASP A 266 10.83 -6.08 14.63
CA ASP A 266 10.82 -7.38 15.30
C ASP A 266 9.86 -7.44 16.49
N HIS A 267 9.75 -6.35 17.26
CA HIS A 267 9.03 -6.36 18.54
C HIS A 267 7.68 -5.65 18.53
N LYS A 268 7.42 -4.76 17.55
CA LYS A 268 6.16 -4.02 17.46
C LYS A 268 5.42 -4.31 16.16
N VAL A 269 6.08 -4.14 15.02
CA VAL A 269 5.40 -4.27 13.72
C VAL A 269 4.95 -5.72 13.48
N LEU A 270 5.85 -6.69 13.62
CA LEU A 270 5.50 -8.10 13.43
C LEU A 270 4.42 -8.57 14.40
N ALA A 271 4.45 -8.09 15.65
CA ALA A 271 3.42 -8.41 16.63
C ALA A 271 2.05 -7.86 16.22
N GLU A 272 1.97 -6.64 15.70
CA GLU A 272 0.72 -6.04 15.21
C GLU A 272 0.21 -6.74 13.95
N VAL A 273 1.11 -7.04 13.00
CA VAL A 273 0.76 -7.69 11.71
C VAL A 273 0.29 -9.14 11.91
N ARG A 274 0.85 -9.84 12.89
CA ARG A 274 0.51 -11.24 13.22
C ARG A 274 -0.58 -11.36 14.30
N ALA A 275 -1.13 -10.23 14.76
CA ALA A 275 -2.22 -10.26 15.72
C ALA A 275 -3.41 -11.07 15.16
N PRO A 276 -4.09 -11.88 15.98
CA PRO A 276 -5.25 -12.63 15.52
C PRO A 276 -6.35 -11.67 15.04
N LEU A 277 -7.16 -12.14 14.11
CA LEU A 277 -8.39 -11.43 13.75
C LEU A 277 -9.31 -11.37 14.98
N PRO A 278 -10.22 -10.37 15.04
CA PRO A 278 -11.28 -10.37 16.03
C PRO A 278 -12.08 -11.67 15.99
N ALA A 279 -12.43 -12.22 17.16
CA ALA A 279 -13.08 -13.53 17.28
C ALA A 279 -14.36 -13.70 16.43
N PHE A 280 -15.09 -12.62 16.15
CA PHE A 280 -16.27 -12.67 15.28
C PHE A 280 -15.95 -12.95 13.80
N LEU A 281 -14.68 -12.90 13.41
CA LEU A 281 -14.18 -13.27 12.09
C LEU A 281 -13.58 -14.68 12.04
N ASP A 282 -13.54 -15.41 13.15
CA ASP A 282 -12.91 -16.74 13.22
C ASP A 282 -13.52 -17.70 12.20
N ASP A 283 -14.86 -17.78 12.13
CA ASP A 283 -15.56 -18.64 11.16
C ASP A 283 -15.21 -18.27 9.71
N ALA A 284 -15.19 -16.97 9.40
CA ALA A 284 -14.83 -16.47 8.08
C ALA A 284 -13.37 -16.79 7.73
N GLN A 285 -12.46 -16.67 8.70
CA GLN A 285 -11.06 -17.03 8.53
C GLN A 285 -10.90 -18.53 8.27
N GLN A 286 -11.55 -19.38 9.06
CA GLN A 286 -11.48 -20.84 8.90
C GLN A 286 -12.04 -21.28 7.55
N GLN A 287 -13.16 -20.68 7.11
CA GLN A 287 -13.71 -20.93 5.78
C GLN A 287 -12.73 -20.50 4.69
N GLY A 288 -12.16 -19.30 4.77
CA GLY A 288 -11.17 -18.83 3.79
C GLY A 288 -9.93 -19.72 3.71
N LEU A 289 -9.43 -20.20 4.85
CA LEU A 289 -8.31 -21.15 4.90
C LEU A 289 -8.69 -22.53 4.34
N ALA A 290 -9.93 -22.98 4.53
CA ALA A 290 -10.42 -24.22 3.93
C ALA A 290 -10.51 -24.09 2.40
N ASP A 291 -11.06 -22.98 1.90
CA ASP A 291 -11.16 -22.68 0.47
C ASP A 291 -9.79 -22.58 -0.18
N MET A 292 -8.83 -21.90 0.47
CA MET A 292 -7.45 -21.82 0.00
C MET A 292 -6.82 -23.21 -0.11
N ARG A 293 -6.97 -24.07 0.91
CA ARG A 293 -6.46 -25.45 0.87
C ARG A 293 -7.07 -26.27 -0.26
N GLN A 294 -8.36 -26.13 -0.52
CA GLN A 294 -9.02 -26.78 -1.66
C GLN A 294 -8.48 -26.27 -3.00
N LEU A 295 -8.26 -24.97 -3.14
CA LEU A 295 -7.70 -24.37 -4.36
C LEU A 295 -6.27 -24.85 -4.62
N VAL A 296 -5.42 -24.91 -3.60
CA VAL A 296 -4.05 -25.44 -3.71
C VAL A 296 -4.08 -26.91 -4.15
N ALA A 297 -4.92 -27.74 -3.53
CA ALA A 297 -5.07 -29.15 -3.90
C ALA A 297 -5.51 -29.33 -5.37
N ARG A 298 -6.38 -28.44 -5.89
CA ARG A 298 -6.81 -28.46 -7.30
C ARG A 298 -5.74 -27.99 -8.28
N ARG A 299 -4.73 -27.23 -7.82
CA ARG A 299 -3.65 -26.69 -8.65
C ARG A 299 -2.46 -27.65 -8.82
N GLY A 300 -2.49 -28.82 -8.17
CA GLY A 300 -1.55 -29.91 -8.43
C GLY A 300 -0.38 -30.03 -7.44
N GLY A 301 -0.38 -29.29 -6.33
CA GLY A 301 0.71 -29.30 -5.35
C GLY A 301 1.84 -28.36 -5.72
#